data_AF-A0A9Y1EIG2-F1
#
_entry.id   AF-A0A9Y1EIG2-F1
#
_cell.length_a   1.000
_cell.length_b   1.000
_cell.length_c   1.000
_cell.angle_alpha   90.00
_cell.angle_beta   90.00
_cell.angle_gamma   90.00
#
_symmetry.space_group_name_H-M   'P 1'
#
loop_
_entity.id
_entity.type
_entity.pdbx_description
1 polymer ?
#
loop_
_entity_poly.entity_id
_entity_poly.type
_entity_poly.pdbx_seq_one_letter_code
_entity_poly.pdbx_strand_id
1 'polypeptide(L)'
;QEDIRQWKKHVNAYKRINRILDSGRYRNVMDMNAGLGSFAAALESPKLWVMNVMPTIAEKDTLGVIYERGLIGIYHDWCEA
;
A
#
# COMPACT_ATOMS: atom_id res chain seq x y z
N GLN A 1 -3.97 -5.08 14.20
CA GLN A 1 -2.57 -5.57 14.29
C GLN A 1 -2.35 -6.87 13.52
N GLU A 2 -3.29 -7.81 13.49
CA GLU A 2 -3.15 -9.07 12.75
C GLU A 2 -2.93 -8.88 11.24
N ASP A 3 -3.68 -7.95 10.62
CA ASP A 3 -3.59 -7.66 9.19
C ASP A 3 -2.16 -7.22 8.77
N ILE A 4 -1.56 -6.28 9.50
CA ILE A 4 -0.16 -5.86 9.30
C ILE A 4 0.82 -7.05 9.42
N ARG A 5 0.57 -7.98 10.36
CA ARG A 5 1.42 -9.16 10.53
C ARG A 5 1.38 -10.09 9.32
N GLN A 6 0.21 -10.27 8.71
CA GLN A 6 0.08 -11.03 7.47
C GLN A 6 0.78 -10.31 6.32
N TRP A 7 0.56 -9.00 6.18
CA TRP A 7 1.23 -8.20 5.14
C TRP A 7 2.75 -8.21 5.25
N LYS A 8 3.33 -8.23 6.46
CA LYS A 8 4.79 -8.42 6.64
C LYS A 8 5.28 -9.74 6.03
N LYS A 9 4.52 -10.83 6.15
CA LYS A 9 4.87 -12.12 5.52
C LYS A 9 4.80 -12.03 4.00
N HIS A 10 3.76 -11.39 3.45
CA HIS A 10 3.58 -11.20 2.01
C HIS A 10 4.70 -10.32 1.43
N VAL A 11 5.00 -9.17 2.05
CA VAL A 11 6.09 -8.28 1.65
C VAL A 11 7.43 -9.01 1.66
N ASN A 12 7.72 -9.82 2.68
CA ASN A 12 8.94 -10.64 2.69
C ASN A 12 8.98 -11.67 1.56
N ALA A 13 7.85 -12.25 1.17
CA ALA A 13 7.78 -13.13 0.01
C ALA A 13 8.05 -12.36 -1.29
N TYR A 14 7.46 -11.17 -1.47
CA TYR A 14 7.71 -10.34 -2.65
C TYR A 14 9.16 -9.89 -2.77
N LYS A 15 9.81 -9.51 -1.66
CA LYS A 15 11.24 -9.16 -1.64
C LYS A 15 12.14 -10.30 -2.11
N ARG A 16 11.77 -11.56 -1.84
CA ARG A 16 12.51 -12.74 -2.31
C ARG A 16 12.40 -12.93 -3.82
N ILE A 17 11.22 -12.70 -4.38
CA ILE A 17 10.96 -12.87 -5.83
C ILE A 17 11.51 -11.67 -6.60
N ASN A 18 11.23 -10.47 -6.12
CA ASN A 18 11.64 -9.21 -6.69
C ASN A 18 12.67 -8.53 -5.79
N ARG A 19 13.93 -8.92 -5.94
CA ARG A 19 15.07 -8.36 -5.18
C ARG A 19 15.26 -6.86 -5.42
N ILE A 20 14.67 -6.30 -6.48
CA ILE A 20 14.73 -4.89 -6.81
C ILE A 20 13.88 -4.06 -5.83
N LEU A 21 12.85 -4.65 -5.23
CA LEU A 21 11.97 -3.99 -4.26
C LEU A 21 12.74 -3.41 -3.07
N ASP A 22 13.76 -4.11 -2.59
CA ASP A 22 14.63 -3.66 -1.49
C ASP A 22 15.90 -2.93 -1.93
N SER A 23 16.19 -2.93 -3.24
CA SER A 23 17.38 -2.26 -3.78
C SER A 23 17.30 -0.73 -3.68
N GLY A 24 16.10 -0.18 -3.51
CA GLY A 24 15.83 1.27 -3.60
C GLY A 24 15.73 1.79 -5.03
N ARG A 25 15.72 0.90 -6.04
CA ARG A 25 15.46 1.28 -7.44
C ARG A 25 14.00 1.69 -7.65
N TYR A 26 13.05 0.99 -7.02
CA TYR A 26 11.67 1.47 -6.96
C TYR A 26 11.56 2.53 -5.88
N ARG A 27 10.99 3.68 -6.26
CA ARG A 27 10.80 4.85 -5.39
C ARG A 27 9.33 5.18 -5.18
N ASN A 28 8.47 4.77 -6.11
CA ASN A 28 7.04 5.02 -6.10
C ASN A 28 6.34 3.68 -6.32
N VAL A 29 5.43 3.32 -5.42
CA VAL A 29 4.59 2.13 -5.52
C VAL A 29 3.14 2.57 -5.43
N MET A 30 2.27 1.94 -6.20
CA MET A 30 0.84 2.18 -6.13
C MET A 30 0.18 0.93 -5.55
N ASP A 31 -0.44 1.06 -4.39
CA ASP A 31 -1.20 0.01 -3.71
C ASP A 31 -2.67 0.17 -4.06
N MET A 32 -3.12 -0.58 -5.07
CA MET A 32 -4.48 -0.52 -5.57
C MET A 32 -5.42 -1.33 -4.68
N ASN A 33 -6.57 -0.76 -4.34
CA ASN A 33 -7.50 -1.32 -3.36
C ASN A 33 -6.81 -1.57 -2.01
N ALA A 34 -6.16 -0.53 -1.49
CA ALA A 34 -5.28 -0.60 -0.33
C ALA A 34 -5.97 -1.07 0.97
N GLY A 35 -7.31 -1.04 1.01
CA GLY A 35 -8.10 -1.33 2.21
C GLY A 35 -7.64 -0.45 3.36
N LEU A 36 -6.98 -1.03 4.36
CA LEU A 36 -6.48 -0.28 5.52
C LEU A 36 -5.06 0.31 5.33
N GLY A 37 -4.44 0.17 4.17
CA GLY A 37 -3.05 0.62 3.91
C GLY A 37 -1.98 -0.24 4.57
N SER A 38 -2.29 -1.48 4.92
CA SER A 38 -1.39 -2.38 5.66
C SER A 38 -0.21 -2.87 4.81
N PHE A 39 -0.34 -2.92 3.49
CA PHE A 39 0.79 -3.17 2.60
C PHE A 39 1.82 -2.05 2.67
N ALA A 40 1.39 -0.78 2.57
CA ALA A 40 2.27 0.37 2.74
C ALA A 40 2.95 0.39 4.12
N ALA A 41 2.19 0.12 5.19
CA ALA A 41 2.73 0.02 6.54
C ALA A 41 3.72 -1.15 6.73
N ALA A 42 3.58 -2.25 5.98
CA ALA A 42 4.50 -3.38 6.04
C ALA A 42 5.74 -3.20 5.16
N LEU A 43 5.64 -2.43 4.08
CA LEU A 43 6.75 -2.17 3.15
C LEU A 43 7.71 -1.08 3.65
N GLU A 44 7.22 -0.18 4.50
CA GLU A 44 7.91 0.96 5.14
C GLU A 44 9.43 1.05 4.86
N SER A 45 9.82 2.06 4.07
CA SER A 45 11.20 2.28 3.69
C SER A 45 11.45 3.77 3.41
N PRO A 46 12.56 4.35 3.89
CA PRO A 46 12.88 5.76 3.62
C PRO A 46 13.23 6.02 2.15
N LYS A 47 13.41 4.95 1.35
CA LYS A 47 13.75 5.05 -0.06
C LYS A 47 12.54 5.04 -0.97
N LEU A 48 11.34 4.68 -0.52
CA LEU A 48 10.17 4.64 -1.39
C LEU A 48 8.94 5.19 -0.68
N TRP A 49 7.96 5.62 -1.46
CA TRP A 49 6.64 5.93 -0.96
C TRP A 49 5.59 5.09 -1.69
N VAL A 50 4.47 4.88 -1.00
CA VAL A 50 3.35 4.09 -1.49
C VAL A 50 2.12 5.00 -1.59
N MET A 51 1.54 5.14 -2.77
CA MET A 51 0.21 5.72 -2.93
C MET A 51 -0.83 4.66 -2.62
N ASN A 52 -1.62 4.83 -1.57
CA ASN A 52 -2.73 3.94 -1.28
C ASN A 52 -3.97 4.40 -2.06
N VAL A 53 -4.43 3.59 -3.01
CA VAL A 53 -5.57 3.94 -3.86
C VAL A 53 -6.79 3.14 -3.41
N MET A 54 -7.86 3.85 -3.08
CA MET A 54 -9.17 3.26 -2.81
C MET A 54 -10.10 3.44 -4.03
N PRO A 55 -10.80 2.37 -4.46
CA PRO A 55 -11.84 2.50 -5.47
C PRO A 55 -12.95 3.43 -4.97
N THR A 56 -13.52 4.27 -5.84
CA THR A 56 -14.62 5.15 -5.40
C THR A 56 -15.89 4.35 -5.11
N ILE A 57 -16.02 3.18 -5.74
CA ILE A 57 -17.12 2.21 -5.54
C ILE A 57 -16.95 1.29 -4.32
N ALA A 58 -15.92 1.50 -3.50
CA ALA A 58 -15.68 0.63 -2.34
C ALA A 58 -16.82 0.74 -1.31
N GLU A 59 -17.34 -0.39 -0.84
CA GLU A 59 -18.41 -0.43 0.17
C GLU A 59 -17.99 0.16 1.54
N LYS A 60 -16.67 0.20 1.81
CA LYS A 60 -16.10 0.69 3.05
C LYS A 60 -15.11 1.81 2.77
N ASP A 61 -15.41 2.99 3.30
CA ASP A 61 -14.49 4.12 3.35
C ASP A 61 -13.40 3.84 4.38
N THR A 62 -12.20 3.50 3.91
CA THR A 62 -11.02 3.26 4.74
C THR A 62 -9.92 4.29 4.51
N LEU A 63 -10.17 5.29 3.66
CA LEU A 63 -9.19 6.34 3.39
C LEU A 63 -8.93 7.20 4.63
N GLY A 64 -9.95 7.45 5.46
CA GLY A 64 -9.77 8.09 6.76
C GLY A 64 -8.79 7.34 7.67
N VAL A 65 -8.88 6.00 7.71
CA VAL A 65 -7.98 5.14 8.50
C VAL A 65 -6.55 5.19 7.96
N ILE A 66 -6.38 5.32 6.64
CA ILE A 66 -5.07 5.49 5.99
C ILE A 66 -4.42 6.79 6.48
N TYR A 67 -5.17 7.90 6.51
CA TYR A 67 -4.66 9.19 6.97
C TYR A 67 -4.35 9.21 8.47
N GLU A 68 -5.18 8.61 9.32
CA GLU A 68 -4.91 8.49 10.77
C GLU A 68 -3.60 7.73 11.06
N ARG A 69 -3.16 6.87 10.13
CA ARG A 69 -1.88 6.14 10.20
C ARG A 69 -0.69 6.93 9.65
N GLY A 70 -0.91 8.16 9.18
CA GLY A 70 0.12 9.00 8.56
C GLY A 70 0.52 8.55 7.16
N LEU A 71 -0.30 7.72 6.50
CA LEU A 71 -0.07 7.25 5.14
C LEU A 71 -0.76 8.18 4.14
N ILE A 72 -0.23 8.24 2.92
CA ILE A 72 -0.83 8.99 1.81
C ILE A 72 -1.75 8.08 1.00
N GLY A 73 -2.87 8.63 0.53
CA GLY A 73 -3.82 7.89 -0.29
C GLY A 73 -4.79 8.79 -1.03
N ILE A 74 -5.57 8.19 -1.93
CA ILE A 74 -6.55 8.88 -2.75
C ILE A 74 -7.70 7.95 -3.13
N TYR A 75 -8.88 8.52 -3.35
CA TYR A 75 -9.95 7.88 -4.11
C TYR A 75 -9.70 8.02 -5.60
N HIS A 76 -9.56 6.91 -6.30
CA HIS A 76 -9.36 6.94 -7.74
C HIS A 76 -9.81 5.65 -8.41
N ASP A 77 -10.66 5.80 -9.43
CA ASP A 77 -10.99 4.73 -10.35
C ASP A 77 -10.18 4.91 -11.62
N TRP A 78 -9.25 3.98 -11.84
CA TRP A 78 -8.28 4.03 -12.93
C TRP A 78 -8.92 3.84 -14.32
N CYS A 79 -10.23 3.56 -14.39
CA CYS A 79 -10.95 3.40 -15.64
C CYS A 79 -12.42 3.81 -15.50
N GLU A 80 -12.67 5.11 -15.36
CA GLU A 80 -13.93 5.70 -15.80
C GLU A 80 -13.66 6.41 -17.14
N ALA A 81 -14.20 5.86 -18.22
CA ALA A 81 -14.26 6.48 -19.54
C ALA A 81 -15.65 7.05 -19.76
#